data_AF-A0A9P6V0I7-F1
#
_entry.id   AF-A0A9P6V0I7-F1
#
_cell.length_a   1.000
_cell.length_b   1.000
_cell.length_c   1.000
_cell.angle_alpha   90.00
_cell.angle_beta   90.00
_cell.angle_gamma   90.00
#
_symmetry.space_group_name_H-M   'P 1'
#
loop_
_entity.id
_entity.type
_entity.pdbx_description
1 polymer ?
#
loop_
_entity_poly.entity_id
_entity_poly.type
_entity_poly.pdbx_seq_one_letter_code
_entity_poly.pdbx_strand_id
1 'polypeptide(L)'
;MVGDKCGASFPATCGLDKNSVYSCAADKALPQKKIACEESSKVCLETLSGPTCTPPDCICKDSGSHCGSTFIDTCNLKNNSLYQCTIGGLPSMVKDCGNGICSANVVKGTAEFRALADDRCIDQCACKEASVPVCGSAYDAVCNYKENNLMNCKNVGDVPEVEETCTLSCTTQAGPDECAIDPCACIKAGDTCGATFPAACSYKPDSQYNCSRRKALPVKKADCPTNDICLITSTGSVCTPSECICKDEGSHCGSTFATTCNLQSNTLYKCTNGQLPTIIKDCGTGSCSANVVAGAAAFNAMGDDMCLDECACKEANVPVCSTVFDPSCYYGNSSLMACGNLGDVPSIKENCTLSCTQQPGPDVCTLDPCACTMVADICGGSFPSTCGLDKNSVYSCAADKALPQKKMTCDESSKVCLETPTGPTCTTPDCICKDDDTHCGSTFMDTCNLKKDTLYKCVKGQEPTVDHDCAPGICSANVVTDKAVFRAAAIDKCIDQCACQEANVPVCASAFDAICGYKDKDLMNCKNAGDVPEVQETCTISCTKQLGPDECALDSCACTKAGDTCGNAFPSTCP
;
A
#
# COMPACT_ATOMS: atom_id res chain seq x y z
N MET A 1 57.03 -102.03 20.46
CA MET A 1 56.63 -100.85 21.26
C MET A 1 55.99 -101.34 22.55
N VAL A 2 56.46 -100.89 23.71
CA VAL A 2 55.87 -101.22 25.03
C VAL A 2 55.09 -100.00 25.51
N GLY A 3 53.89 -100.21 26.06
CA GLY A 3 53.00 -99.15 26.54
C GLY A 3 51.69 -99.04 25.76
N ASP A 4 50.88 -98.05 26.14
CA ASP A 4 49.58 -97.82 25.53
C ASP A 4 49.72 -96.99 24.25
N LYS A 5 48.99 -97.37 23.20
CA LYS A 5 48.92 -96.69 21.90
C LYS A 5 47.50 -96.72 21.34
N CYS A 6 47.11 -95.69 20.60
CA CYS A 6 45.88 -95.71 19.81
C CYS A 6 46.00 -96.73 18.68
N GLY A 7 44.88 -97.37 18.32
CA GLY A 7 44.83 -98.34 17.22
C GLY A 7 45.33 -97.76 15.90
N ALA A 8 45.15 -96.45 15.68
CA ALA A 8 45.67 -95.72 14.52
C ALA A 8 47.21 -95.68 14.43
N SER A 9 47.92 -95.87 15.55
CA SER A 9 49.39 -95.90 15.61
C SER A 9 49.98 -97.23 15.13
N PHE A 10 49.15 -98.24 14.90
CA PHE A 10 49.56 -99.55 14.37
C PHE A 10 49.32 -99.63 12.85
N PRO A 11 50.13 -100.42 12.11
CA PRO A 11 49.88 -100.67 10.70
C PRO A 11 48.45 -101.18 10.45
N ALA A 12 47.80 -100.69 9.39
CA ALA A 12 46.42 -101.06 9.08
C ALA A 12 46.22 -102.59 8.91
N THR A 13 47.28 -103.31 8.54
CA THR A 13 47.30 -104.78 8.43
C THR A 13 47.02 -105.49 9.75
N CYS A 14 47.16 -104.81 10.90
CA CYS A 14 46.85 -105.38 12.21
C CYS A 14 45.35 -105.46 12.50
N GLY A 15 44.49 -104.81 11.69
CA GLY A 15 43.02 -104.88 11.86
C GLY A 15 42.49 -104.29 13.17
N LEU A 16 43.28 -103.45 13.84
CA LEU A 16 42.88 -102.82 15.10
C LEU A 16 41.93 -101.64 14.83
N ASP A 17 40.97 -101.45 15.72
CA ASP A 17 40.07 -100.30 15.65
C ASP A 17 40.85 -99.01 15.95
N LYS A 18 40.82 -98.07 14.99
CA LYS A 18 41.56 -96.81 15.08
C LYS A 18 41.14 -95.96 16.28
N ASN A 19 39.91 -96.11 16.75
CA ASN A 19 39.32 -95.33 17.85
C ASN A 19 39.38 -96.06 19.20
N SER A 20 40.37 -96.92 19.40
CA SER A 20 40.54 -97.65 20.65
C SER A 20 41.99 -97.56 21.14
N VAL A 21 42.16 -97.52 22.47
CA VAL A 21 43.46 -97.59 23.13
C VAL A 21 43.85 -99.05 23.28
N TYR A 22 45.06 -99.41 22.86
CA TYR A 22 45.64 -100.74 22.99
C TYR A 22 46.90 -100.70 23.84
N SER A 23 47.12 -101.71 24.68
CA SER A 23 48.33 -101.84 25.49
C SER A 23 49.21 -102.96 24.95
N CYS A 24 50.52 -102.70 24.86
CA CYS A 24 51.53 -103.71 24.57
C CYS A 24 52.35 -104.00 25.84
N ALA A 25 52.15 -105.16 26.44
CA ALA A 25 52.79 -105.55 27.71
C ALA A 25 54.31 -105.79 27.58
N ALA A 26 54.80 -106.12 26.37
CA ALA A 26 56.20 -106.35 26.07
C ALA A 26 56.48 -106.10 24.58
N ASP A 27 57.75 -105.97 24.21
CA ASP A 27 58.11 -105.79 22.81
C ASP A 27 57.75 -107.05 22.01
N LYS A 28 57.10 -106.85 20.85
CA LYS A 28 56.49 -107.91 20.00
C LYS A 28 55.27 -108.64 20.57
N ALA A 29 54.72 -108.22 21.71
CA ALA A 29 53.43 -108.75 22.18
C ALA A 29 52.28 -108.30 21.27
N LEU A 30 51.23 -109.13 21.15
CA LEU A 30 50.00 -108.73 20.47
C LEU A 30 49.32 -107.59 21.26
N PRO A 31 48.93 -106.48 20.61
CA PRO A 31 48.25 -105.37 21.28
C PRO A 31 46.91 -105.83 21.87
N GLN A 32 46.66 -105.54 23.14
CA GLN A 32 45.39 -105.85 23.80
C GLN A 32 44.52 -104.58 23.92
N LYS A 33 43.27 -104.64 23.44
CA LYS A 33 42.32 -103.52 23.53
C LYS A 33 42.10 -103.19 25.02
N LYS A 34 42.53 -102.01 25.43
CA LYS A 34 42.44 -101.53 26.82
C LYS A 34 41.18 -100.71 27.04
N ILE A 35 40.88 -99.79 26.11
CA ILE A 35 39.72 -98.89 26.18
C ILE A 35 39.13 -98.75 24.78
N ALA A 36 37.81 -98.96 24.65
CA ALA A 36 37.07 -98.62 23.44
C ALA A 36 36.54 -97.19 23.57
N CYS A 37 36.83 -96.30 22.62
CA CYS A 37 36.26 -94.94 22.64
C CYS A 37 34.81 -94.90 22.07
N GLU A 38 34.05 -95.98 22.25
CA GLU A 38 32.79 -96.28 21.54
C GLU A 38 31.54 -95.62 22.15
N GLU A 39 31.61 -95.06 23.36
CA GLU A 39 30.51 -94.27 23.91
C GLU A 39 30.43 -92.91 23.22
N SER A 40 29.68 -92.90 22.10
CA SER A 40 29.19 -91.76 21.34
C SER A 40 30.23 -90.67 21.04
N SER A 41 30.98 -90.90 19.96
CA SER A 41 31.76 -89.91 19.16
C SER A 41 33.25 -89.74 19.50
N LYS A 42 33.79 -90.29 20.58
CA LYS A 42 35.19 -90.03 20.97
C LYS A 42 36.21 -90.70 20.02
N VAL A 43 37.31 -90.00 19.74
CA VAL A 43 38.44 -90.46 18.93
C VAL A 43 39.63 -90.71 19.84
N CYS A 44 40.40 -91.76 19.58
CA CYS A 44 41.65 -92.01 20.30
C CYS A 44 42.75 -91.08 19.76
N LEU A 45 43.35 -90.27 20.63
CA LEU A 45 44.47 -89.40 20.30
C LEU A 45 45.71 -89.74 21.11
N GLU A 46 46.87 -89.83 20.44
CA GLU A 46 48.16 -89.94 21.10
C GLU A 46 48.55 -88.58 21.68
N THR A 47 48.68 -88.49 23.01
CA THR A 47 49.22 -87.30 23.69
C THR A 47 50.57 -87.61 24.32
N LEU A 48 51.31 -86.58 24.77
CA LEU A 48 52.59 -86.76 25.47
C LEU A 48 52.45 -87.57 26.79
N SER A 49 51.26 -87.58 27.41
CA SER A 49 50.96 -88.37 28.60
C SER A 49 50.38 -89.76 28.30
N GLY A 50 50.26 -90.12 27.01
CA GLY A 50 49.68 -91.38 26.54
C GLY A 50 48.39 -91.20 25.73
N PRO A 51 47.84 -92.28 25.16
CA PRO A 51 46.63 -92.22 24.36
C PRO A 51 45.37 -92.00 25.21
N THR A 52 44.49 -91.10 24.78
CA THR A 52 43.22 -90.77 25.47
C THR A 52 42.03 -90.77 24.51
N CYS A 53 40.82 -91.04 25.02
CA CYS A 53 39.58 -90.94 24.26
C CYS A 53 39.01 -89.52 24.39
N THR A 54 39.11 -88.72 23.34
CA THR A 54 38.67 -87.31 23.34
C THR A 54 37.47 -87.12 22.43
N PRO A 55 36.44 -86.33 22.81
CA PRO A 55 35.36 -85.98 21.90
C PRO A 55 35.89 -85.35 20.61
N PRO A 56 35.28 -85.64 19.44
CA PRO A 56 35.81 -85.22 18.15
C PRO A 56 35.70 -83.71 17.96
N ASP A 57 34.75 -83.07 18.65
CA ASP A 57 34.56 -81.62 18.68
C ASP A 57 35.56 -80.89 19.59
N CYS A 58 36.40 -81.61 20.34
CA CYS A 58 37.53 -81.04 21.09
C CYS A 58 38.85 -81.09 20.30
N ILE A 59 38.80 -81.55 19.06
CA ILE A 59 39.95 -81.66 18.15
C ILE A 59 39.90 -80.46 17.20
N CYS A 60 41.05 -79.84 16.99
CA CYS A 60 41.21 -78.75 16.04
C CYS A 60 40.88 -79.21 14.63
N LYS A 61 39.84 -78.63 14.02
CA LYS A 61 39.40 -78.95 12.64
C LYS A 61 40.26 -78.23 11.60
N ASP A 62 40.82 -77.09 11.97
CA ASP A 62 41.72 -76.24 11.21
C ASP A 62 42.98 -75.90 12.04
N SER A 63 43.97 -75.25 11.41
CA SER A 63 45.15 -74.70 12.08
C SER A 63 44.97 -73.20 12.28
N GLY A 64 45.39 -72.68 13.42
CA GLY A 64 45.25 -71.25 13.74
C GLY A 64 45.10 -71.04 15.23
N SER A 65 44.91 -69.79 15.64
CA SER A 65 44.54 -69.47 17.02
C SER A 65 43.02 -69.42 17.16
N HIS A 66 42.48 -70.12 18.15
CA HIS A 66 41.04 -70.20 18.43
C HIS A 66 40.75 -69.90 19.89
N CYS A 67 39.65 -69.22 20.15
CA CYS A 67 39.16 -69.01 21.51
C CYS A 67 38.59 -70.30 22.09
N GLY A 68 38.81 -70.54 23.39
CA GLY A 68 38.26 -71.70 24.09
C GLY A 68 36.74 -71.81 23.97
N SER A 69 36.05 -70.67 23.86
CA SER A 69 34.61 -70.57 23.64
C SER A 69 34.12 -71.10 22.28
N THR A 70 35.01 -71.31 21.32
CA THR A 70 34.66 -71.91 20.02
C THR A 70 34.56 -73.43 20.08
N PHE A 71 35.06 -74.04 21.17
CA PHE A 71 34.95 -75.47 21.43
C PHE A 71 33.73 -75.74 22.31
N ILE A 72 33.15 -76.93 22.21
CA ILE A 72 32.02 -77.32 23.06
C ILE A 72 32.45 -77.37 24.54
N ASP A 73 31.56 -77.00 25.46
CA ASP A 73 31.87 -76.88 26.90
C ASP A 73 32.46 -78.18 27.50
N THR A 74 32.11 -79.34 26.94
CA THR A 74 32.64 -80.65 27.39
C THR A 74 34.15 -80.82 27.19
N CYS A 75 34.80 -79.94 26.43
CA CYS A 75 36.25 -79.91 26.25
C CYS A 75 37.00 -79.33 27.46
N ASN A 76 36.29 -78.73 28.43
CA ASN A 76 36.85 -78.09 29.63
C ASN A 76 37.93 -77.03 29.32
N LEU A 77 37.84 -76.38 28.16
CA LEU A 77 38.72 -75.28 27.82
C LEU A 77 38.19 -74.01 28.48
N LYS A 78 39.09 -73.17 29.02
CA LYS A 78 38.71 -71.84 29.49
C LYS A 78 38.19 -71.01 28.31
N ASN A 79 36.92 -70.60 28.37
CA ASN A 79 36.26 -69.81 27.32
C ASN A 79 37.02 -68.53 26.97
N ASN A 80 37.69 -67.92 27.96
CA ASN A 80 38.45 -66.69 27.81
C ASN A 80 39.96 -66.91 27.60
N SER A 81 40.35 -67.98 26.93
CA SER A 81 41.76 -68.23 26.61
C SER A 81 41.92 -68.52 25.13
N LEU A 82 43.06 -68.11 24.59
CA LEU A 82 43.47 -68.36 23.22
C LEU A 82 44.27 -69.66 23.15
N TYR A 83 43.89 -70.54 22.23
CA TYR A 83 44.52 -71.84 22.01
C TYR A 83 45.10 -71.91 20.60
N GLN A 84 46.30 -72.45 20.46
CA GLN A 84 46.89 -72.80 19.17
C GLN A 84 46.38 -74.16 18.77
N CYS A 85 45.87 -74.22 17.54
CA CYS A 85 45.42 -75.43 16.90
C CYS A 85 46.38 -75.88 15.80
N THR A 86 46.58 -77.19 15.71
CA THR A 86 47.12 -77.90 14.56
C THR A 86 46.06 -78.89 14.10
N ILE A 87 45.81 -79.00 12.80
CA ILE A 87 44.75 -79.86 12.24
C ILE A 87 44.87 -81.29 12.80
N GLY A 88 43.79 -81.78 13.41
CA GLY A 88 43.72 -83.13 14.01
C GLY A 88 44.37 -83.26 15.39
N GLY A 89 44.97 -82.19 15.92
CA GLY A 89 45.56 -82.14 17.25
C GLY A 89 44.60 -81.61 18.32
N LEU A 90 45.02 -81.73 19.59
CA LEU A 90 44.37 -81.06 20.71
C LEU A 90 44.76 -79.58 20.75
N PRO A 91 43.82 -78.68 21.10
CA PRO A 91 44.13 -77.27 21.31
C PRO A 91 45.11 -77.10 22.47
N SER A 92 46.20 -76.38 22.24
CA SER A 92 47.18 -76.03 23.28
C SER A 92 46.97 -74.59 23.69
N MET A 93 46.73 -74.33 24.98
CA MET A 93 46.58 -72.96 25.47
C MET A 93 47.85 -72.15 25.20
N VAL A 94 47.70 -71.05 24.46
CA VAL A 94 48.79 -70.10 24.17
C VAL A 94 48.78 -68.98 25.19
N LYS A 95 47.59 -68.45 25.48
CA LYS A 95 47.44 -67.28 26.34
C LYS A 95 46.09 -67.34 27.06
N ASP A 96 46.13 -67.19 28.38
CA ASP A 96 44.93 -66.89 29.16
C ASP A 96 44.65 -65.38 29.02
N CYS A 97 43.46 -64.99 28.54
CA CYS A 97 43.13 -63.59 28.36
C CYS A 97 42.74 -62.90 29.68
N GLY A 98 42.71 -63.63 30.81
CA GLY A 98 42.45 -63.09 32.14
C GLY A 98 41.03 -62.54 32.26
N ASN A 99 40.91 -61.22 32.50
CA ASN A 99 39.62 -60.52 32.49
C ASN A 99 39.26 -59.94 31.10
N GLY A 100 40.13 -60.05 30.11
CA GLY A 100 39.86 -59.62 28.73
C GLY A 100 38.77 -60.47 28.06
N ILE A 101 38.62 -60.35 26.74
CA ILE A 101 37.76 -61.24 25.96
C ILE A 101 38.60 -61.89 24.88
N CYS A 102 38.60 -63.21 24.83
CA CYS A 102 39.04 -63.92 23.63
C CYS A 102 37.94 -63.71 22.58
N SER A 103 38.21 -62.79 21.65
CA SER A 103 37.27 -62.50 20.58
C SER A 103 37.53 -63.48 19.44
N ALA A 104 36.60 -64.40 19.25
CA ALA A 104 36.53 -65.14 18.00
C ALA A 104 36.27 -64.12 16.89
N ASN A 105 37.02 -64.14 15.78
CA ASN A 105 36.72 -63.25 14.65
C ASN A 105 35.36 -63.64 14.03
N VAL A 106 34.26 -63.20 14.66
CA VAL A 106 32.91 -63.28 14.11
C VAL A 106 32.80 -62.16 13.08
N VAL A 107 33.39 -62.38 11.91
CA VAL A 107 32.96 -61.63 10.73
C VAL A 107 31.54 -62.11 10.44
N LYS A 108 30.56 -61.37 10.94
CA LYS A 108 29.14 -61.63 10.68
C LYS A 108 28.83 -61.17 9.26
N GLY A 109 29.25 -61.94 8.26
CA GLY A 109 29.09 -61.64 6.84
C GLY A 109 29.26 -62.87 5.97
N THR A 110 28.13 -63.36 5.42
CA THR A 110 27.98 -64.27 4.27
C THR A 110 29.16 -65.20 3.92
N ALA A 111 29.08 -66.44 4.43
CA ALA A 111 29.51 -67.76 3.92
C ALA A 111 30.68 -67.99 2.93
N GLU A 112 31.41 -67.01 2.39
CA GLU A 112 32.42 -67.27 1.32
C GLU A 112 33.83 -66.67 1.53
N PHE A 113 34.15 -66.06 2.68
CA PHE A 113 35.54 -65.69 2.96
C PHE A 113 36.24 -66.70 3.88
N ARG A 114 37.20 -67.43 3.30
CA ARG A 114 38.12 -68.33 4.02
C ARG A 114 39.05 -67.53 4.94
N ALA A 115 39.30 -68.14 6.10
CA ALA A 115 40.07 -67.68 7.24
C ALA A 115 41.51 -67.23 6.93
N LEU A 116 41.93 -66.14 7.59
CA LEU A 116 43.30 -65.90 8.07
C LEU A 116 43.34 -64.84 9.20
N ALA A 117 42.25 -64.63 9.94
CA ALA A 117 42.30 -63.74 11.11
C ALA A 117 42.31 -64.61 12.37
N ASP A 118 43.50 -64.80 12.95
CA ASP A 118 43.69 -65.47 14.23
C ASP A 118 42.82 -64.79 15.31
N ASP A 119 42.15 -65.62 16.11
CA ASP A 119 41.50 -65.16 17.33
C ASP A 119 42.55 -64.48 18.23
N ARG A 120 42.14 -63.45 18.97
CA ARG A 120 43.07 -62.69 19.81
C ARG A 120 42.44 -62.36 21.16
N CYS A 121 43.30 -62.28 22.18
CA CYS A 121 42.91 -61.69 23.45
C CYS A 121 42.79 -60.18 23.26
N ILE A 122 41.56 -59.65 23.37
CA ILE A 122 41.29 -58.23 23.46
C ILE A 122 41.26 -57.87 24.94
N ASP A 123 42.02 -56.85 25.34
CA ASP A 123 41.97 -56.33 26.70
C ASP A 123 40.56 -55.77 27.00
N GLN A 124 40.05 -55.94 28.22
CA GLN A 124 38.72 -55.43 28.59
C GLN A 124 38.60 -53.90 28.46
N CYS A 125 39.73 -53.21 28.46
CA CYS A 125 39.85 -51.76 28.27
C CYS A 125 40.14 -51.37 26.81
N ALA A 126 40.27 -52.33 25.90
CA ALA A 126 40.49 -52.06 24.48
C ALA A 126 39.18 -51.99 23.70
N CYS A 127 39.20 -51.33 22.53
CA CYS A 127 38.00 -51.25 21.70
C CYS A 127 37.64 -52.58 21.06
N LYS A 128 36.33 -52.83 21.01
CA LYS A 128 35.73 -54.01 20.37
C LYS A 128 35.48 -53.80 18.87
N GLU A 129 35.29 -52.55 18.46
CA GLU A 129 35.07 -52.16 17.06
C GLU A 129 36.03 -51.03 16.69
N ALA A 130 36.56 -51.04 15.46
CA ALA A 130 37.45 -50.00 14.97
C ALA A 130 36.64 -48.81 14.47
N SER A 131 37.11 -47.58 14.75
CA SER A 131 36.51 -46.32 14.28
C SER A 131 35.04 -46.12 14.70
N VAL A 132 34.60 -46.78 15.78
CA VAL A 132 33.29 -46.56 16.39
C VAL A 132 33.51 -45.84 17.72
N PRO A 133 33.08 -44.58 17.84
CA PRO A 133 33.11 -43.85 19.11
C PRO A 133 32.27 -44.54 20.19
N VAL A 134 32.85 -44.68 21.38
CA VAL A 134 32.22 -45.35 22.53
C VAL A 134 32.43 -44.50 23.79
N CYS A 135 31.40 -44.36 24.62
CA CYS A 135 31.50 -43.65 25.88
C CYS A 135 32.48 -44.35 26.84
N GLY A 136 33.26 -43.58 27.58
CA GLY A 136 34.13 -44.08 28.65
C GLY A 136 33.35 -44.89 29.70
N SER A 137 32.07 -44.56 29.91
CA SER A 137 31.14 -45.27 30.80
C SER A 137 30.72 -46.67 30.30
N ALA A 138 30.91 -46.98 29.01
CA ALA A 138 30.63 -48.31 28.47
C ALA A 138 31.77 -49.31 28.74
N TYR A 139 32.92 -48.84 29.22
CA TYR A 139 34.03 -49.69 29.64
C TYR A 139 33.90 -50.06 31.12
N ASP A 140 34.56 -51.16 31.51
CA ASP A 140 34.61 -51.56 32.92
C ASP A 140 35.29 -50.49 33.77
N ALA A 141 34.80 -50.28 35.00
CA ALA A 141 35.34 -49.28 35.92
C ALA A 141 36.84 -49.47 36.22
N VAL A 142 37.37 -50.70 36.10
CA VAL A 142 38.82 -51.00 36.21
C VAL A 142 39.66 -50.22 35.19
N CYS A 143 39.08 -49.85 34.06
CA CYS A 143 39.79 -49.12 33.00
C CYS A 143 40.07 -47.66 33.34
N ASN A 144 39.45 -47.11 34.39
CA ASN A 144 39.62 -45.71 34.83
C ASN A 144 39.38 -44.65 33.75
N TYR A 145 38.56 -44.98 32.74
CA TYR A 145 38.10 -44.00 31.76
C TYR A 145 37.06 -43.08 32.38
N LYS A 146 37.13 -41.77 32.05
CA LYS A 146 36.12 -40.83 32.52
C LYS A 146 34.81 -41.11 31.80
N GLU A 147 33.73 -41.24 32.56
CA GLU A 147 32.40 -41.58 32.04
C GLU A 147 31.88 -40.60 30.97
N ASN A 148 32.31 -39.33 31.04
CA ASN A 148 31.93 -38.28 30.10
C ASN A 148 32.88 -38.13 28.90
N ASN A 149 33.86 -39.00 28.72
CA ASN A 149 34.69 -38.98 27.53
C ASN A 149 34.05 -39.84 26.44
N LEU A 150 34.00 -39.32 25.22
CA LEU A 150 33.79 -40.09 24.00
C LEU A 150 35.15 -40.56 23.51
N MET A 151 35.31 -41.88 23.47
CA MET A 151 36.55 -42.56 23.16
C MET A 151 36.51 -43.13 21.75
N ASN A 152 37.65 -43.23 21.08
CA ASN A 152 37.74 -43.85 19.76
C ASN A 152 39.02 -44.67 19.61
N CYS A 153 38.96 -45.72 18.80
CA CYS A 153 40.11 -46.54 18.47
C CYS A 153 40.35 -46.61 16.99
N LYS A 154 41.63 -46.62 16.62
CA LYS A 154 42.04 -46.84 15.24
C LYS A 154 41.74 -48.27 14.77
N ASN A 155 42.06 -49.28 15.59
CA ASN A 155 41.80 -50.69 15.30
C ASN A 155 41.16 -51.42 16.49
N VAL A 156 40.58 -52.59 16.23
CA VAL A 156 40.09 -53.52 17.26
C VAL A 156 41.27 -54.00 18.12
N GLY A 157 41.13 -53.90 19.44
CA GLY A 157 42.17 -54.26 20.39
C GLY A 157 43.14 -53.14 20.78
N ASP A 158 43.03 -51.96 20.17
CA ASP A 158 43.79 -50.77 20.59
C ASP A 158 43.23 -50.21 21.91
N VAL A 159 44.09 -49.57 22.69
CA VAL A 159 43.67 -48.76 23.85
C VAL A 159 42.97 -47.51 23.30
N PRO A 160 41.73 -47.21 23.73
CA PRO A 160 41.00 -46.03 23.27
C PRO A 160 41.72 -44.73 23.58
N GLU A 161 41.69 -43.82 22.61
CA GLU A 161 42.10 -42.42 22.78
C GLU A 161 40.84 -41.54 22.97
N VAL A 162 40.98 -40.47 23.75
CA VAL A 162 39.87 -39.52 23.96
C VAL A 162 39.67 -38.71 22.68
N GLU A 163 38.54 -38.92 22.00
CA GLU A 163 38.15 -38.14 20.83
C GLU A 163 37.52 -36.81 21.24
N GLU A 164 36.56 -36.85 22.16
CA GLU A 164 35.86 -35.68 22.69
C GLU A 164 35.60 -35.85 24.19
N THR A 165 35.82 -34.83 25.02
CA THR A 165 35.30 -34.81 26.40
C THR A 165 33.95 -34.10 26.37
N CYS A 166 32.88 -34.85 26.62
CA CYS A 166 31.53 -34.31 26.66
C CYS A 166 31.36 -33.38 27.87
N THR A 167 30.73 -32.23 27.66
CA THR A 167 30.53 -31.22 28.70
C THR A 167 29.49 -31.63 29.74
N LEU A 168 28.43 -32.34 29.32
CA LEU A 168 27.38 -32.85 30.21
C LEU A 168 27.55 -34.34 30.50
N SER A 169 27.39 -35.18 29.47
CA SER A 169 27.50 -36.64 29.56
C SER A 169 27.73 -37.24 28.18
N CYS A 170 28.22 -38.48 28.14
CA CYS A 170 28.26 -39.29 26.93
C CYS A 170 27.07 -40.27 26.96
N THR A 171 26.28 -40.32 25.89
CA THR A 171 25.09 -41.17 25.82
C THR A 171 25.41 -42.44 25.06
N THR A 172 25.18 -43.59 25.70
CA THR A 172 25.33 -44.89 25.06
C THR A 172 24.12 -45.20 24.19
N GLN A 173 24.33 -45.58 22.93
CA GLN A 173 23.24 -45.86 22.00
C GLN A 173 23.54 -47.02 21.03
N ALA A 174 22.54 -47.44 20.27
CA ALA A 174 22.73 -48.46 19.24
C ALA A 174 23.50 -47.85 18.04
N GLY A 175 24.80 -48.13 17.96
CA GLY A 175 25.71 -47.55 16.96
C GLY A 175 26.81 -46.74 17.64
N PRO A 176 27.40 -45.74 16.94
CA PRO A 176 28.33 -44.79 17.56
C PRO A 176 27.70 -44.04 18.72
N ASP A 177 28.38 -44.04 19.86
CA ASP A 177 27.97 -43.22 20.99
C ASP A 177 28.18 -41.73 20.68
N GLU A 178 27.44 -40.87 21.37
CA GLU A 178 27.55 -39.42 21.15
C GLU A 178 27.54 -38.63 22.45
N CYS A 179 28.28 -37.52 22.46
CA CYS A 179 28.17 -36.55 23.54
C CYS A 179 26.77 -35.93 23.55
N ALA A 180 26.08 -36.04 24.69
CA ALA A 180 24.85 -35.31 24.94
C ALA A 180 25.12 -33.81 24.77
N ILE A 181 24.25 -33.15 23.99
CA ILE A 181 24.37 -31.72 23.76
C ILE A 181 24.03 -31.02 25.08
N ASP A 182 25.04 -30.39 25.67
CA ASP A 182 24.84 -29.49 26.80
C ASP A 182 24.09 -28.25 26.33
N PRO A 183 22.90 -27.95 26.88
CA PRO A 183 22.11 -26.78 26.48
C PRO A 183 22.83 -25.45 26.77
N CYS A 184 23.87 -25.47 27.59
CA CYS A 184 24.73 -24.33 27.91
C CYS A 184 25.98 -24.26 27.02
N ALA A 185 26.22 -25.25 26.16
CA ALA A 185 27.34 -25.24 25.23
C ALA A 185 27.01 -24.47 23.93
N CYS A 186 28.07 -24.01 23.28
CA CYS A 186 27.98 -23.22 22.07
C CYS A 186 27.49 -24.04 20.88
N ILE A 187 26.51 -23.51 20.13
CA ILE A 187 26.00 -24.15 18.91
C ILE A 187 27.00 -23.99 17.73
N LYS A 188 27.74 -22.88 17.70
CA LYS A 188 28.75 -22.54 16.68
C LYS A 188 29.99 -21.91 17.33
N ALA A 189 31.11 -21.94 16.63
CA ALA A 189 32.31 -21.18 17.04
C ALA A 189 32.12 -19.68 16.80
N GLY A 190 32.80 -18.85 17.60
CA GLY A 190 32.78 -17.39 17.50
C GLY A 190 32.19 -16.70 18.72
N ASP A 191 32.12 -15.37 18.66
CA ASP A 191 31.59 -14.55 19.73
C ASP A 191 30.05 -14.59 19.77
N THR A 192 29.48 -14.63 20.97
CA THR A 192 28.05 -14.76 21.25
C THR A 192 27.66 -13.96 22.51
N CYS A 193 26.36 -13.84 22.77
CA CYS A 193 25.84 -13.15 23.94
C CYS A 193 25.29 -14.12 24.98
N GLY A 194 25.44 -13.79 26.26
CA GLY A 194 24.91 -14.60 27.36
C GLY A 194 23.40 -14.85 27.25
N ALA A 195 22.65 -13.88 26.71
CA ALA A 195 21.21 -13.96 26.48
C ALA A 195 20.79 -15.07 25.50
N THR A 196 21.72 -15.62 24.71
CA THR A 196 21.40 -16.68 23.74
C THR A 196 21.40 -18.08 24.33
N PHE A 197 21.88 -18.21 25.56
CA PHE A 197 21.83 -19.46 26.29
C PHE A 197 20.57 -19.51 27.17
N PRO A 198 20.03 -20.71 27.46
CA PRO A 198 18.94 -20.88 28.40
C PRO A 198 19.26 -20.24 29.75
N ALA A 199 18.25 -19.62 30.39
CA ALA A 199 18.41 -18.96 31.68
C ALA A 199 18.99 -19.89 32.79
N ALA A 200 18.75 -21.20 32.68
CA ALA A 200 19.29 -22.22 33.58
C ALA A 200 20.84 -22.25 33.61
N CYS A 201 21.50 -21.76 32.56
CA CYS A 201 22.96 -21.73 32.44
C CYS A 201 23.64 -20.63 33.27
N SER A 202 22.87 -19.70 33.86
CA SER A 202 23.39 -18.61 34.71
C SER A 202 24.43 -17.70 34.03
N TYR A 203 24.46 -17.65 32.69
CA TYR A 203 25.22 -16.65 31.96
C TYR A 203 24.54 -15.29 32.07
N LYS A 204 25.33 -14.23 32.24
CA LYS A 204 24.79 -12.86 32.32
C LYS A 204 24.29 -12.45 30.93
N PRO A 205 23.00 -12.06 30.77
CA PRO A 205 22.44 -11.74 29.46
C PRO A 205 23.24 -10.69 28.67
N ASP A 206 23.68 -9.64 29.36
CA ASP A 206 24.39 -8.48 28.81
C ASP A 206 25.92 -8.61 28.87
N SER A 207 26.43 -9.82 28.68
CA SER A 207 27.87 -10.07 28.58
C SER A 207 28.20 -10.78 27.27
N GLN A 208 29.36 -10.45 26.71
CA GLN A 208 29.94 -11.16 25.57
C GLN A 208 30.65 -12.42 26.03
N TYR A 209 30.52 -13.48 25.25
CA TYR A 209 31.18 -14.76 25.44
C TYR A 209 31.83 -15.22 24.13
N ASN A 210 32.95 -15.92 24.22
CA ASN A 210 33.62 -16.53 23.09
C ASN A 210 33.47 -18.05 23.13
N CYS A 211 33.06 -18.63 21.99
CA CYS A 211 32.96 -20.05 21.75
C CYS A 211 34.14 -20.51 20.89
N SER A 212 35.10 -21.21 21.49
CA SER A 212 36.30 -21.69 20.76
C SER A 212 35.97 -22.68 19.64
N ARG A 213 34.91 -23.48 19.82
CA ARG A 213 34.38 -24.44 18.84
C ARG A 213 32.91 -24.77 19.14
N ARG A 214 32.25 -25.44 18.20
CA ARG A 214 30.92 -26.04 18.45
C ARG A 214 31.01 -27.03 19.62
N LYS A 215 29.98 -27.05 20.47
CA LYS A 215 29.86 -27.81 21.73
C LYS A 215 30.82 -27.42 22.87
N ALA A 216 31.67 -26.40 22.71
CA ALA A 216 32.46 -25.89 23.84
C ALA A 216 31.60 -25.08 24.81
N LEU A 217 31.93 -25.08 26.10
CA LEU A 217 31.36 -24.13 27.05
C LEU A 217 31.84 -22.71 26.71
N PRO A 218 30.95 -21.71 26.70
CA PRO A 218 31.31 -20.33 26.42
C PRO A 218 32.25 -19.76 27.49
N VAL A 219 33.31 -19.07 27.06
CA VAL A 219 34.21 -18.35 27.95
C VAL A 219 33.83 -16.88 27.95
N LYS A 220 33.54 -16.31 29.12
CA LYS A 220 33.17 -14.89 29.25
C LYS A 220 34.31 -14.01 28.73
N LYS A 221 33.99 -13.10 27.79
CA LYS A 221 34.93 -12.17 27.17
C LYS A 221 34.93 -10.83 27.90
N ALA A 222 33.76 -10.20 28.04
CA ALA A 222 33.58 -8.93 28.72
C ALA A 222 32.12 -8.74 29.15
N ASP A 223 31.88 -7.92 30.18
CA ASP A 223 30.56 -7.33 30.42
C ASP A 223 30.33 -6.18 29.44
N CYS A 224 29.10 -5.99 28.97
CA CYS A 224 28.76 -4.77 28.25
C CYS A 224 28.77 -3.56 29.20
N PRO A 225 29.10 -2.35 28.69
CA PRO A 225 28.99 -1.12 29.47
C PRO A 225 27.59 -0.95 30.10
N THR A 226 27.51 -0.19 31.19
CA THR A 226 26.24 0.02 31.91
C THR A 226 25.17 0.56 30.96
N ASN A 227 24.04 -0.15 30.84
CA ASN A 227 22.89 0.09 29.95
C ASN A 227 23.04 -0.35 28.48
N ASP A 228 24.18 -0.94 28.12
CA ASP A 228 24.34 -1.64 26.84
C ASP A 228 23.84 -3.07 26.95
N ILE A 229 23.25 -3.57 25.87
CA ILE A 229 22.78 -4.96 25.74
C ILE A 229 23.70 -5.67 24.75
N CYS A 230 23.98 -6.94 25.02
CA CYS A 230 24.75 -7.76 24.10
C CYS A 230 23.85 -8.30 22.99
N LEU A 231 24.19 -8.01 21.72
CA LEU A 231 23.48 -8.50 20.55
C LEU A 231 24.39 -9.32 19.63
N ILE A 232 23.84 -10.39 19.04
CA ILE A 232 24.54 -11.18 18.02
C ILE A 232 24.29 -10.55 16.65
N THR A 233 25.38 -10.21 15.97
CA THR A 233 25.40 -9.75 14.57
C THR A 233 26.01 -10.82 13.66
N SER A 234 26.04 -10.58 12.35
CA SER A 234 26.69 -11.49 11.40
C SER A 234 28.21 -11.61 11.62
N THR A 235 28.85 -10.62 12.25
CA THR A 235 30.29 -10.60 12.53
C THR A 235 30.66 -11.04 13.95
N GLY A 236 29.68 -11.33 14.82
CA GLY A 236 29.89 -11.75 16.21
C GLY A 236 29.00 -10.99 17.20
N SER A 237 29.28 -11.12 18.51
CA SER A 237 28.57 -10.35 19.54
C SER A 237 29.12 -8.91 19.65
N VAL A 238 28.23 -7.94 19.75
CA VAL A 238 28.58 -6.53 20.03
C VAL A 238 27.75 -6.00 21.20
N CYS A 239 28.32 -5.09 21.97
CA CYS A 239 27.56 -4.34 22.97
C CYS A 239 26.95 -3.12 22.29
N THR A 240 25.63 -3.01 22.35
CA THR A 240 24.88 -1.92 21.75
C THR A 240 24.13 -1.19 22.84
N PRO A 241 24.14 0.15 22.87
CA PRO A 241 23.27 0.92 23.76
C PRO A 241 21.81 0.47 23.61
N SER A 242 21.13 0.25 24.74
CA SER A 242 19.73 -0.20 24.76
C SER A 242 18.75 0.73 24.04
N GLU A 243 19.10 2.02 23.93
CA GLU A 243 18.36 3.04 23.17
C GLU A 243 18.45 2.87 21.64
N CYS A 244 19.35 2.01 21.15
CA CYS A 244 19.52 1.70 19.73
C CYS A 244 18.78 0.44 19.29
N ILE A 245 18.06 -0.19 20.22
CA ILE A 245 17.28 -1.40 19.96
C ILE A 245 15.83 -1.00 19.72
N CYS A 246 15.21 -1.68 18.77
CA CYS A 246 13.80 -1.53 18.48
C CYS A 246 12.96 -1.94 19.69
N LYS A 247 12.10 -1.02 20.16
CA LYS A 247 11.20 -1.23 21.31
C LYS A 247 9.86 -1.83 20.88
N ASP A 248 9.55 -1.70 19.61
CA ASP A 248 8.32 -2.09 18.94
C ASP A 248 8.62 -2.67 17.55
N GLU A 249 7.62 -3.32 16.97
CA GLU A 249 7.66 -3.78 15.57
C GLU A 249 7.20 -2.63 14.67
N GLY A 250 7.84 -2.45 13.52
CA GLY A 250 7.44 -1.43 12.55
C GLY A 250 8.57 -0.91 11.69
N SER A 251 8.29 0.10 10.89
CA SER A 251 9.32 0.86 10.17
C SER A 251 9.55 2.19 10.88
N HIS A 252 10.81 2.52 11.16
CA HIS A 252 11.20 3.76 11.84
C HIS A 252 12.32 4.47 11.09
N CYS A 253 12.28 5.79 11.08
CA CYS A 253 13.36 6.60 10.55
C CYS A 253 14.57 6.55 11.47
N GLY A 254 15.79 6.56 10.92
CA GLY A 254 17.01 6.61 11.73
C GLY A 254 17.07 7.81 12.69
N SER A 255 16.34 8.88 12.37
CA SER A 255 16.19 10.08 13.21
C SER A 255 15.38 9.86 14.49
N THR A 256 14.59 8.79 14.60
CA THR A 256 13.83 8.46 15.83
C THR A 256 14.69 7.76 16.88
N PHE A 257 15.88 7.29 16.51
CA PHE A 257 16.85 6.68 17.42
C PHE A 257 17.79 7.73 18.00
N ALA A 258 18.40 7.43 19.14
CA ALA A 258 19.40 8.30 19.73
C ALA A 258 20.59 8.50 18.77
N THR A 259 21.19 9.69 18.75
CA THR A 259 22.33 10.01 17.87
C THR A 259 23.55 9.13 18.15
N THR A 260 23.66 8.60 19.37
CA THR A 260 24.65 7.60 19.81
C THR A 260 24.61 6.30 18.99
N CYS A 261 23.47 6.00 18.37
CA CYS A 261 23.27 4.80 17.55
C CYS A 261 23.92 4.89 16.17
N ASN A 262 24.36 6.08 15.74
CA ASN A 262 24.97 6.34 14.44
C ASN A 262 24.13 5.85 13.25
N LEU A 263 22.80 5.80 13.40
CA LEU A 263 21.88 5.51 12.30
C LEU A 263 21.75 6.74 11.41
N GLN A 264 21.63 6.53 10.10
CA GLN A 264 21.45 7.61 9.15
C GLN A 264 20.03 8.18 9.31
N SER A 265 19.93 9.46 9.66
CA SER A 265 18.65 10.12 9.94
C SER A 265 17.64 10.00 8.81
N ASN A 266 18.13 9.91 7.57
CA ASN A 266 17.32 9.85 6.35
C ASN A 266 17.10 8.43 5.79
N THR A 267 17.29 7.41 6.61
CA THR A 267 17.12 6.02 6.21
C THR A 267 15.97 5.41 6.99
N LEU A 268 15.12 4.65 6.29
CA LEU A 268 14.04 3.89 6.88
C LEU A 268 14.55 2.52 7.32
N TYR A 269 14.34 2.18 8.57
CA TYR A 269 14.77 0.94 9.19
C TYR A 269 13.58 0.07 9.57
N LYS A 270 13.71 -1.25 9.39
CA LYS A 270 12.79 -2.25 9.91
C LYS A 270 13.18 -2.57 11.33
N CYS A 271 12.21 -2.47 12.21
CA CYS A 271 12.31 -2.87 13.59
C CYS A 271 11.59 -4.17 13.85
N THR A 272 12.30 -5.03 14.58
CA THR A 272 11.76 -6.21 15.25
C THR A 272 12.10 -6.07 16.73
N ASN A 273 11.12 -6.26 17.60
CA ASN A 273 11.23 -5.96 19.02
C ASN A 273 12.42 -6.70 19.65
N GLY A 274 13.31 -5.95 20.30
CA GLY A 274 14.52 -6.48 20.91
C GLY A 274 15.69 -6.72 19.95
N GLN A 275 15.58 -6.34 18.68
CA GLN A 275 16.65 -6.45 17.68
C GLN A 275 17.19 -5.08 17.26
N LEU A 276 18.37 -5.09 16.63
CA LEU A 276 18.89 -3.90 15.95
C LEU A 276 18.02 -3.56 14.74
N PRO A 277 17.78 -2.27 14.49
CA PRO A 277 17.12 -1.83 13.27
C PRO A 277 17.91 -2.27 12.04
N THR A 278 17.21 -2.81 11.03
CA THR A 278 17.81 -3.22 9.75
C THR A 278 17.38 -2.27 8.65
N ILE A 279 18.30 -1.84 7.78
CA ILE A 279 17.97 -0.88 6.71
C ILE A 279 16.93 -1.50 5.77
N ILE A 280 15.78 -0.83 5.61
CA ILE A 280 14.80 -1.13 4.54
C ILE A 280 15.18 -0.38 3.29
N LYS A 281 15.33 0.95 3.41
CA LYS A 281 15.46 1.86 2.27
C LYS A 281 16.16 3.15 2.71
N ASP A 282 17.14 3.58 1.94
CA ASP A 282 17.65 4.95 2.01
C ASP A 282 16.68 5.87 1.26
N CYS A 283 16.21 6.94 1.92
CA CYS A 283 15.27 7.88 1.31
C CYS A 283 15.94 8.81 0.28
N GLY A 284 17.28 8.78 0.16
CA GLY A 284 18.02 9.51 -0.87
C GLY A 284 17.93 11.02 -0.66
N THR A 285 17.41 11.75 -1.65
CA THR A 285 17.10 13.18 -1.51
C THR A 285 15.79 13.43 -0.76
N GLY A 286 14.87 12.45 -0.72
CA GLY A 286 13.64 12.53 0.08
C GLY A 286 13.89 12.66 1.58
N SER A 287 12.86 12.89 2.38
CA SER A 287 12.97 12.88 3.84
C SER A 287 12.29 11.66 4.44
N CYS A 288 12.97 10.93 5.32
CA CYS A 288 12.32 9.97 6.18
C CYS A 288 11.44 10.71 7.19
N SER A 289 10.13 10.62 7.01
CA SER A 289 9.18 11.28 7.91
C SER A 289 8.80 10.33 9.02
N ALA A 290 9.21 10.68 10.23
CA ALA A 290 8.61 10.09 11.42
C ALA A 290 7.12 10.40 11.39
N ASN A 291 6.26 9.41 11.55
CA ASN A 291 4.81 9.58 11.56
C ASN A 291 4.41 10.26 12.89
N VAL A 292 4.76 11.54 13.03
CA VAL A 292 4.39 12.34 14.20
C VAL A 292 2.94 12.71 14.01
N VAL A 293 2.04 11.90 14.56
CA VAL A 293 0.63 12.29 14.73
C VAL A 293 0.60 13.48 15.70
N ALA A 294 0.75 14.68 15.15
CA ALA A 294 0.75 15.93 15.89
C ALA A 294 -0.69 16.28 16.27
N GLY A 295 -1.19 15.71 17.37
CA GLY A 295 -2.49 16.09 17.90
C GLY A 295 -3.13 15.07 18.83
N ALA A 296 -2.95 15.30 20.13
CA ALA A 296 -3.82 14.92 21.25
C ALA A 296 -4.62 13.58 21.17
N ALA A 297 -4.18 12.66 22.04
CA ALA A 297 -4.98 11.63 22.71
C ALA A 297 -5.56 10.47 21.87
N ALA A 298 -4.94 9.31 22.07
CA ALA A 298 -5.60 7.99 22.09
C ALA A 298 -6.04 7.35 20.75
N PHE A 299 -5.19 7.39 19.72
CA PHE A 299 -5.24 6.37 18.67
C PHE A 299 -3.93 5.58 18.63
N ASN A 300 -3.99 4.31 19.06
CA ASN A 300 -2.96 3.28 18.88
C ASN A 300 -2.79 2.87 17.39
N ALA A 301 -2.79 3.83 16.47
CA ALA A 301 -2.49 3.57 15.07
C ALA A 301 -0.99 3.77 14.87
N MET A 302 -0.26 2.66 14.98
CA MET A 302 1.12 2.46 14.53
C MET A 302 1.22 2.79 13.03
N GLY A 303 1.32 4.06 12.68
CA GLY A 303 1.68 4.46 11.33
C GLY A 303 3.17 4.21 11.18
N ASP A 304 3.55 3.22 10.37
CA ASP A 304 4.94 3.03 9.96
C ASP A 304 5.52 4.35 9.43
N ASP A 305 6.75 4.65 9.80
CA ASP A 305 7.50 5.73 9.18
C ASP A 305 7.72 5.41 7.70
N MET A 306 7.82 6.43 6.86
CA MET A 306 7.99 6.24 5.42
C MET A 306 8.95 7.27 4.81
N CYS A 307 9.62 6.85 3.74
CA CYS A 307 10.35 7.79 2.89
C CYS A 307 9.34 8.62 2.08
N LEU A 308 9.29 9.92 2.35
CA LEU A 308 8.56 10.88 1.53
C LEU A 308 9.51 11.44 0.47
N ASP A 309 9.03 11.45 -0.77
CA ASP A 309 9.68 12.20 -1.84
C ASP A 309 9.60 13.71 -1.53
N GLU A 310 10.62 14.50 -1.86
CA GLU A 310 10.61 15.96 -1.64
C GLU A 310 9.49 16.65 -2.41
N CYS A 311 9.02 16.01 -3.47
CA CYS A 311 7.92 16.45 -4.32
C CYS A 311 6.57 15.88 -3.89
N ALA A 312 6.50 15.12 -2.79
CA ALA A 312 5.26 14.54 -2.27
C ALA A 312 4.65 15.36 -1.14
N CYS A 313 3.35 15.17 -0.94
CA CYS A 313 2.56 15.80 0.10
C CYS A 313 3.02 15.39 1.50
N LYS A 314 3.31 16.39 2.35
CA LYS A 314 3.75 16.22 3.75
C LYS A 314 2.61 16.20 4.76
N GLU A 315 1.41 16.59 4.34
CA GLU A 315 0.20 16.53 5.15
C GLU A 315 -1.00 16.16 4.27
N ALA A 316 -1.86 15.26 4.76
CA ALA A 316 -3.03 14.80 4.02
C ALA A 316 -4.16 15.85 4.07
N ASN A 317 -4.86 16.06 2.96
CA ASN A 317 -6.00 16.95 2.83
C ASN A 317 -5.76 18.43 3.16
N VAL A 318 -4.49 18.87 3.25
CA VAL A 318 -4.14 20.28 3.45
C VAL A 318 -3.59 20.86 2.15
N PRO A 319 -4.30 21.81 1.52
CA PRO A 319 -3.78 22.55 0.39
C PRO A 319 -2.54 23.35 0.77
N VAL A 320 -1.49 23.26 -0.03
CA VAL A 320 -0.20 23.92 0.22
C VAL A 320 0.29 24.64 -1.02
N CYS A 321 1.01 25.75 -0.84
CA CYS A 321 1.62 26.46 -1.95
C CYS A 321 2.66 25.60 -2.65
N SER A 322 2.71 25.70 -3.98
CA SER A 322 3.71 25.00 -4.80
C SER A 322 5.15 25.34 -4.42
N THR A 323 5.37 26.49 -3.78
CA THR A 323 6.65 26.96 -3.25
C THR A 323 7.14 26.23 -1.99
N VAL A 324 6.30 25.40 -1.36
CA VAL A 324 6.67 24.54 -0.23
C VAL A 324 7.48 23.31 -0.69
N PHE A 325 7.31 22.93 -1.95
CA PHE A 325 8.04 21.81 -2.57
C PHE A 325 9.40 22.30 -3.09
N ASP A 326 10.34 21.37 -3.24
CA ASP A 326 11.64 21.69 -3.82
C ASP A 326 11.46 22.23 -5.26
N PRO A 327 12.22 23.26 -5.69
CA PRO A 327 12.13 23.79 -7.05
C PRO A 327 12.34 22.75 -8.16
N SER A 328 13.04 21.65 -7.86
CA SER A 328 13.24 20.52 -8.79
C SER A 328 11.96 19.74 -9.10
N CYS A 329 10.86 19.97 -8.37
CA CYS A 329 9.57 19.32 -8.61
C CYS A 329 8.77 19.95 -9.76
N TYR A 330 9.18 21.13 -10.26
CA TYR A 330 8.57 21.83 -11.39
C TYR A 330 7.05 22.11 -11.27
N TYR A 331 6.50 22.24 -10.06
CA TYR A 331 5.07 22.55 -9.84
C TYR A 331 4.67 24.01 -10.12
N GLY A 332 5.63 24.85 -10.55
CA GLY A 332 5.42 26.28 -10.77
C GLY A 332 5.48 27.10 -9.46
N ASN A 333 5.51 28.43 -9.58
CA ASN A 333 5.79 29.32 -8.43
C ASN A 333 4.55 29.98 -7.83
N SER A 334 3.36 29.75 -8.41
CA SER A 334 2.13 30.49 -8.07
C SER A 334 0.90 29.59 -8.13
N SER A 335 0.98 28.35 -7.64
CA SER A 335 -0.16 27.44 -7.62
C SER A 335 -0.43 26.95 -6.20
N LEU A 336 -1.71 26.81 -5.86
CA LEU A 336 -2.15 26.10 -4.67
C LEU A 336 -2.32 24.62 -5.04
N MET A 337 -1.60 23.76 -4.35
CA MET A 337 -1.57 22.33 -4.59
C MET A 337 -2.57 21.62 -3.69
N ALA A 338 -3.31 20.64 -4.21
CA ALA A 338 -4.15 19.72 -3.47
C ALA A 338 -3.32 18.48 -3.10
N CYS A 339 -3.23 18.23 -1.80
CA CYS A 339 -2.70 17.01 -1.22
C CYS A 339 -3.83 16.10 -0.79
N GLY A 340 -3.94 14.93 -1.43
CA GLY A 340 -4.91 13.90 -1.06
C GLY A 340 -4.48 13.21 0.23
N ASN A 341 -3.58 12.23 0.12
CA ASN A 341 -2.96 11.55 1.24
C ASN A 341 -1.50 11.99 1.45
N LEU A 342 -0.95 11.65 2.61
CA LEU A 342 0.47 11.76 2.90
C LEU A 342 1.27 10.92 1.89
N GLY A 343 2.31 11.50 1.29
CA GLY A 343 3.15 10.83 0.28
C GLY A 343 2.62 10.86 -1.15
N ASP A 344 1.41 11.37 -1.39
CA ASP A 344 0.89 11.53 -2.76
C ASP A 344 1.64 12.63 -3.51
N VAL A 345 1.75 12.46 -4.84
CA VAL A 345 2.16 13.56 -5.74
C VAL A 345 1.03 14.59 -5.75
N PRO A 346 1.30 15.86 -5.37
CA PRO A 346 0.28 16.89 -5.34
C PRO A 346 -0.29 17.17 -6.74
N SER A 347 -1.57 17.53 -6.79
CA SER A 347 -2.22 18.03 -8.01
C SER A 347 -2.50 19.52 -7.89
N ILE A 348 -2.55 20.27 -9.00
CA ILE A 348 -2.89 21.69 -8.94
C ILE A 348 -4.37 21.81 -8.55
N LYS A 349 -4.63 22.39 -7.37
CA LYS A 349 -5.99 22.73 -6.92
C LYS A 349 -6.46 24.01 -7.59
N GLU A 350 -5.59 25.01 -7.63
CA GLU A 350 -5.89 26.34 -8.12
C GLU A 350 -4.60 27.03 -8.60
N ASN A 351 -4.65 27.72 -9.73
CA ASN A 351 -3.57 28.62 -10.15
C ASN A 351 -3.82 30.00 -9.55
N CYS A 352 -2.88 30.49 -8.75
CA CYS A 352 -2.97 31.82 -8.18
C CYS A 352 -2.53 32.85 -9.21
N THR A 353 -3.34 33.90 -9.40
CA THR A 353 -3.02 34.98 -10.33
C THR A 353 -1.96 35.93 -9.82
N LEU A 354 -1.86 36.15 -8.50
CA LEU A 354 -0.84 37.00 -7.89
C LEU A 354 0.23 36.17 -7.17
N SER A 355 -0.18 35.44 -6.13
CA SER A 355 0.72 34.64 -5.29
C SER A 355 -0.07 33.61 -4.50
N CYS A 356 0.62 32.59 -4.00
CA CYS A 356 0.10 31.71 -2.96
C CYS A 356 0.69 32.13 -1.61
N THR A 357 -0.16 32.32 -0.60
CA THR A 357 0.25 32.79 0.73
C THR A 357 0.25 31.63 1.72
N GLN A 358 1.42 31.35 2.32
CA GLN A 358 1.55 30.34 3.37
C GLN A 358 0.93 30.82 4.69
N GLN A 359 0.13 29.98 5.36
CA GLN A 359 -0.45 30.31 6.66
C GLN A 359 -0.47 29.10 7.62
N PRO A 360 -0.74 29.27 8.94
CA PRO A 360 -0.77 28.16 9.91
C PRO A 360 -1.88 27.09 9.69
N GLY A 361 -2.44 27.01 8.50
CA GLY A 361 -3.51 26.10 8.08
C GLY A 361 -3.47 25.94 6.55
N PRO A 362 -4.59 25.66 5.88
CA PRO A 362 -4.64 25.57 4.43
C PRO A 362 -4.10 26.83 3.77
N ASP A 363 -3.13 26.70 2.88
CA ASP A 363 -2.63 27.84 2.11
C ASP A 363 -3.73 28.40 1.19
N VAL A 364 -3.64 29.69 0.87
CA VAL A 364 -4.65 30.38 0.07
C VAL A 364 -4.02 31.10 -1.12
N CYS A 365 -4.68 31.01 -2.27
CA CYS A 365 -4.36 31.85 -3.41
C CYS A 365 -4.81 33.29 -3.14
N THR A 366 -3.89 34.23 -3.35
CA THR A 366 -4.21 35.64 -3.52
C THR A 366 -4.60 35.85 -4.97
N LEU A 367 -5.87 36.17 -5.21
CA LEU A 367 -6.40 36.46 -6.53
C LEU A 367 -6.19 37.92 -6.89
N ASP A 368 -5.81 38.18 -8.14
CA ASP A 368 -5.79 39.51 -8.71
C ASP A 368 -7.24 40.07 -8.74
N PRO A 369 -7.52 41.22 -8.11
CA PRO A 369 -8.85 41.85 -8.17
C PRO A 369 -9.29 42.24 -9.59
N CYS A 370 -8.38 42.19 -10.55
CA CYS A 370 -8.62 42.42 -11.97
C CYS A 370 -8.86 41.15 -12.77
N ALA A 371 -8.76 39.98 -12.13
CA ALA A 371 -9.10 38.71 -12.77
C ALA A 371 -10.61 38.54 -12.93
N CYS A 372 -11.00 37.83 -13.98
CA CYS A 372 -12.38 37.48 -14.26
C CYS A 372 -12.95 36.55 -13.18
N THR A 373 -14.24 36.68 -12.87
CA THR A 373 -14.94 35.80 -11.90
C THR A 373 -15.75 34.69 -12.59
N MET A 374 -15.88 34.75 -13.91
CA MET A 374 -16.56 33.76 -14.73
C MET A 374 -16.14 33.87 -16.20
N VAL A 375 -16.42 32.82 -16.97
CA VAL A 375 -16.20 32.78 -18.41
C VAL A 375 -17.33 33.51 -19.12
N ALA A 376 -17.11 34.78 -19.43
CA ALA A 376 -18.05 35.65 -20.15
C ALA A 376 -17.32 36.82 -20.81
N ASP A 377 -17.99 37.50 -21.73
CA ASP A 377 -17.60 38.85 -22.09
C ASP A 377 -18.18 39.82 -21.06
N ILE A 378 -17.40 40.84 -20.66
CA ILE A 378 -17.75 41.82 -19.63
C ILE A 378 -17.28 43.20 -20.08
N CYS A 379 -18.02 44.25 -19.73
CA CYS A 379 -17.60 45.63 -19.92
C CYS A 379 -16.42 45.98 -19.00
N GLY A 380 -15.41 46.69 -19.52
CA GLY A 380 -14.24 47.11 -18.72
C GLY A 380 -14.61 47.93 -17.48
N GLY A 381 -15.77 48.59 -17.48
CA GLY A 381 -16.32 49.32 -16.33
C GLY A 381 -16.78 48.45 -15.16
N SER A 382 -16.98 47.15 -15.38
CA SER A 382 -17.37 46.18 -14.35
C SER A 382 -16.18 45.76 -13.47
N PHE A 383 -14.95 46.06 -13.88
CA PHE A 383 -13.73 45.81 -13.09
C PHE A 383 -13.39 47.01 -12.18
N PRO A 384 -12.69 46.78 -11.06
CA PRO A 384 -12.19 47.87 -10.21
C PRO A 384 -11.36 48.87 -11.02
N SER A 385 -11.47 50.17 -10.72
CA SER A 385 -10.72 51.21 -11.43
C SER A 385 -9.20 51.07 -11.31
N THR A 386 -8.72 50.33 -10.29
CA THR A 386 -7.30 49.98 -10.11
C THR A 386 -6.74 49.11 -11.23
N CYS A 387 -7.60 48.46 -12.02
CA CYS A 387 -7.21 47.55 -13.10
C CYS A 387 -6.80 48.26 -14.38
N GLY A 388 -7.04 49.57 -14.50
CA GLY A 388 -6.65 50.35 -15.69
C GLY A 388 -7.35 49.92 -16.99
N LEU A 389 -8.44 49.16 -16.90
CA LEU A 389 -9.23 48.75 -18.07
C LEU A 389 -10.07 49.92 -18.59
N ASP A 390 -10.21 49.99 -19.90
CA ASP A 390 -11.02 51.00 -20.56
C ASP A 390 -12.51 50.71 -20.34
N LYS A 391 -13.20 51.62 -19.66
CA LYS A 391 -14.62 51.46 -19.30
C LYS A 391 -15.54 51.32 -20.52
N ASN A 392 -15.13 51.84 -21.67
CA ASN A 392 -15.91 51.80 -22.92
C ASN A 392 -15.45 50.68 -23.87
N SER A 393 -14.85 49.63 -23.33
CA SER A 393 -14.44 48.45 -24.09
C SER A 393 -15.07 47.18 -23.54
N VAL A 394 -15.35 46.22 -24.43
CA VAL A 394 -15.71 44.86 -24.07
C VAL A 394 -14.43 44.05 -23.90
N TYR A 395 -14.34 43.31 -22.81
CA TYR A 395 -13.27 42.37 -22.51
C TYR A 395 -13.82 40.95 -22.51
N SER A 396 -13.00 39.99 -22.95
CA SER A 396 -13.32 38.57 -22.93
C SER A 396 -12.55 37.86 -21.83
N CYS A 397 -13.27 37.06 -21.04
CA CYS A 397 -12.72 36.22 -19.99
C CYS A 397 -12.72 34.76 -20.46
N ALA A 398 -11.56 34.24 -20.84
CA ALA A 398 -11.43 32.89 -21.38
C ALA A 398 -11.61 31.77 -20.33
N ALA A 399 -11.34 32.08 -19.05
CA ALA A 399 -11.49 31.16 -17.93
C ALA A 399 -11.85 31.96 -16.66
N ASP A 400 -12.47 31.30 -15.67
CA ASP A 400 -12.54 31.84 -14.32
C ASP A 400 -11.11 32.14 -13.83
N LYS A 401 -10.92 33.31 -13.20
CA LYS A 401 -9.65 33.86 -12.71
C LYS A 401 -8.61 34.20 -13.78
N ALA A 402 -8.94 34.17 -15.07
CA ALA A 402 -8.03 34.68 -16.10
C ALA A 402 -7.99 36.22 -16.11
N LEU A 403 -6.89 36.80 -16.59
CA LEU A 403 -6.84 38.24 -16.86
C LEU A 403 -7.72 38.57 -18.08
N PRO A 404 -8.54 39.63 -18.02
CA PRO A 404 -9.44 40.01 -19.10
C PRO A 404 -8.67 40.47 -20.33
N GLN A 405 -9.04 39.95 -21.49
CA GLN A 405 -8.43 40.34 -22.77
C GLN A 405 -9.35 41.30 -23.51
N LYS A 406 -8.86 42.47 -23.91
CA LYS A 406 -9.66 43.47 -24.64
C LYS A 406 -10.15 42.85 -25.95
N LYS A 407 -11.47 42.70 -26.09
CA LYS A 407 -12.14 42.10 -27.26
C LYS A 407 -12.45 43.15 -28.32
N MET A 408 -13.04 44.28 -27.89
CA MET A 408 -13.33 45.41 -28.78
C MET A 408 -13.48 46.71 -28.00
N THR A 409 -13.19 47.84 -28.65
CA THR A 409 -13.52 49.19 -28.16
C THR A 409 -14.87 49.61 -28.73
N CYS A 410 -15.73 50.28 -27.95
CA CYS A 410 -16.89 50.96 -28.51
C CYS A 410 -16.42 52.27 -29.20
N ASP A 411 -15.98 52.16 -30.45
CA ASP A 411 -15.21 53.20 -31.18
C ASP A 411 -16.00 54.43 -31.68
N GLU A 412 -17.32 54.45 -31.53
CA GLU A 412 -18.12 55.62 -31.92
C GLU A 412 -18.24 56.59 -30.73
N SER A 413 -18.04 57.88 -30.98
CA SER A 413 -17.99 58.95 -29.97
C SER A 413 -19.22 59.08 -29.06
N SER A 414 -20.29 58.32 -29.32
CA SER A 414 -21.53 58.26 -28.54
C SER A 414 -21.85 56.87 -27.95
N LYS A 415 -21.11 55.81 -28.30
CA LYS A 415 -21.39 54.45 -27.81
C LYS A 415 -20.60 54.15 -26.53
N VAL A 416 -21.28 53.59 -25.53
CA VAL A 416 -20.65 53.08 -24.30
C VAL A 416 -20.85 51.58 -24.21
N CYS A 417 -19.97 50.90 -23.48
CA CYS A 417 -20.19 49.50 -23.15
C CYS A 417 -21.26 49.41 -22.08
N LEU A 418 -22.35 48.68 -22.36
CA LEU A 418 -23.44 48.45 -21.43
C LEU A 418 -23.65 46.95 -21.21
N GLU A 419 -23.73 46.54 -19.94
CA GLU A 419 -24.07 45.17 -19.57
C GLU A 419 -25.57 44.95 -19.81
N THR A 420 -25.92 44.01 -20.68
CA THR A 420 -27.31 43.59 -20.92
C THR A 420 -27.51 42.14 -20.48
N PRO A 421 -28.76 41.66 -20.27
CA PRO A 421 -29.02 40.25 -19.95
C PRO A 421 -28.47 39.26 -21.00
N THR A 422 -28.26 39.71 -22.24
CA THR A 422 -27.68 38.93 -23.34
C THR A 422 -26.17 39.07 -23.48
N GLY A 423 -25.51 39.83 -22.60
CA GLY A 423 -24.08 40.11 -22.63
C GLY A 423 -23.76 41.61 -22.86
N PRO A 424 -22.48 42.00 -22.81
CA PRO A 424 -22.08 43.38 -23.00
C PRO A 424 -22.26 43.82 -24.46
N THR A 425 -22.86 44.99 -24.67
CA THR A 425 -23.08 45.56 -26.00
C THR A 425 -22.56 47.00 -26.06
N CYS A 426 -22.11 47.42 -27.25
CA CYS A 426 -21.75 48.80 -27.51
C CYS A 426 -22.97 49.54 -28.06
N THR A 427 -23.65 50.30 -27.21
CA THR A 427 -24.87 51.04 -27.61
C THR A 427 -24.85 52.48 -27.11
N THR A 428 -25.70 53.31 -27.69
CA THR A 428 -25.95 54.68 -27.25
C THR A 428 -26.94 54.63 -26.07
N PRO A 429 -26.62 55.21 -24.89
CA PRO A 429 -27.49 55.17 -23.71
C PRO A 429 -28.91 55.71 -23.93
N ASP A 430 -29.10 56.54 -24.95
CA ASP A 430 -30.39 57.17 -25.27
C ASP A 430 -31.29 56.31 -26.17
N CYS A 431 -30.81 55.14 -26.64
CA CYS A 431 -31.55 54.23 -27.52
C CYS A 431 -31.99 52.93 -26.84
N ILE A 432 -31.94 52.89 -25.51
CA ILE A 432 -32.44 51.77 -24.70
C ILE A 432 -33.69 52.19 -23.93
N CYS A 433 -34.54 51.20 -23.67
CA CYS A 433 -35.74 51.34 -22.89
C CYS A 433 -35.44 51.74 -21.44
N LYS A 434 -36.10 52.79 -20.94
CA LYS A 434 -35.91 53.30 -19.57
C LYS A 434 -36.78 52.58 -18.53
N ASP A 435 -37.83 51.93 -18.98
CA ASP A 435 -38.81 51.17 -18.21
C ASP A 435 -39.33 49.97 -19.05
N ASP A 436 -40.23 49.18 -18.46
CA ASP A 436 -40.77 47.93 -19.04
C ASP A 436 -42.13 48.14 -19.75
N ASP A 437 -42.42 49.36 -20.23
CA ASP A 437 -43.70 49.72 -20.85
C ASP A 437 -43.66 49.65 -22.39
N THR A 438 -44.72 50.09 -23.08
CA THR A 438 -44.71 50.27 -24.54
C THR A 438 -44.57 51.73 -24.87
N HIS A 439 -43.71 52.05 -25.84
CA HIS A 439 -43.38 53.41 -26.24
C HIS A 439 -43.51 53.57 -27.75
N CYS A 440 -44.01 54.71 -28.20
CA CYS A 440 -43.93 55.08 -29.60
C CYS A 440 -42.48 55.32 -30.02
N GLY A 441 -42.10 54.93 -31.23
CA GLY A 441 -40.74 55.17 -31.75
C GLY A 441 -40.34 56.66 -31.74
N SER A 442 -41.31 57.57 -31.72
CA SER A 442 -41.12 59.01 -31.57
C SER A 442 -40.65 59.47 -30.18
N THR A 443 -40.75 58.65 -29.13
CA THR A 443 -40.27 58.99 -27.78
C THR A 443 -38.75 58.78 -27.64
N PHE A 444 -38.14 58.06 -28.58
CA PHE A 444 -36.70 57.87 -28.68
C PHE A 444 -36.05 58.97 -29.53
N MET A 445 -34.76 59.24 -29.32
CA MET A 445 -34.04 60.21 -30.13
C MET A 445 -33.99 59.79 -31.60
N ASP A 446 -34.00 60.76 -32.51
CA ASP A 446 -33.93 60.51 -33.96
C ASP A 446 -32.69 59.66 -34.36
N THR A 447 -31.61 59.73 -33.56
CA THR A 447 -30.39 58.93 -33.74
C THR A 447 -30.58 57.43 -33.57
N CYS A 448 -31.69 56.99 -32.97
CA CYS A 448 -32.00 55.59 -32.75
C CYS A 448 -32.61 54.90 -33.99
N ASN A 449 -32.90 55.65 -35.06
CA ASN A 449 -33.47 55.13 -36.32
C ASN A 449 -34.77 54.31 -36.16
N LEU A 450 -35.56 54.59 -35.12
CA LEU A 450 -36.85 53.93 -34.91
C LEU A 450 -37.95 54.62 -35.73
N LYS A 451 -38.91 53.83 -36.21
CA LYS A 451 -40.08 54.36 -36.94
C LYS A 451 -41.00 55.11 -35.98
N LYS A 452 -41.28 56.38 -36.26
CA LYS A 452 -42.07 57.26 -35.36
C LYS A 452 -43.52 56.79 -35.17
N ASP A 453 -44.07 56.10 -36.16
CA ASP A 453 -45.43 55.56 -36.26
C ASP A 453 -45.54 54.10 -35.78
N THR A 454 -44.51 53.55 -35.14
CA THR A 454 -44.50 52.18 -34.62
C THR A 454 -44.49 52.18 -33.10
N LEU A 455 -45.30 51.32 -32.50
CA LEU A 455 -45.28 51.02 -31.07
C LEU A 455 -44.20 49.96 -30.81
N TYR A 456 -43.32 50.24 -29.85
CA TYR A 456 -42.24 49.36 -29.43
C TYR A 456 -42.51 48.83 -28.03
N LYS A 457 -42.30 47.54 -27.85
CA LYS A 457 -42.27 46.89 -26.55
C LYS A 457 -40.90 47.08 -25.93
N CYS A 458 -40.89 47.66 -24.74
CA CYS A 458 -39.69 47.93 -24.00
C CYS A 458 -39.50 46.95 -22.84
N VAL A 459 -38.24 46.58 -22.63
CA VAL A 459 -37.75 45.94 -21.42
C VAL A 459 -36.59 46.80 -20.94
N LYS A 460 -36.63 47.24 -19.68
CA LYS A 460 -35.68 48.18 -19.10
C LYS A 460 -34.25 47.72 -19.34
N GLY A 461 -33.46 48.61 -19.97
CA GLY A 461 -32.05 48.36 -20.31
C GLY A 461 -31.82 47.56 -21.60
N GLN A 462 -32.87 47.22 -22.36
CA GLN A 462 -32.76 46.57 -23.66
C GLN A 462 -33.11 47.54 -24.81
N GLU A 463 -32.75 47.16 -26.03
CA GLU A 463 -33.21 47.86 -27.23
C GLU A 463 -34.72 47.64 -27.42
N PRO A 464 -35.47 48.69 -27.82
CA PRO A 464 -36.90 48.58 -28.08
C PRO A 464 -37.18 47.58 -29.22
N THR A 465 -38.09 46.65 -28.96
CA THR A 465 -38.52 45.66 -29.96
C THR A 465 -39.84 46.07 -30.58
N VAL A 466 -40.00 45.94 -31.90
CA VAL A 466 -41.25 46.30 -32.57
C VAL A 466 -42.40 45.45 -32.00
N ASP A 467 -43.43 46.11 -31.48
CA ASP A 467 -44.66 45.46 -31.00
C ASP A 467 -45.74 45.51 -32.08
N HIS A 468 -46.05 46.73 -32.56
CA HIS A 468 -47.08 46.94 -33.57
C HIS A 468 -46.76 48.15 -34.46
N ASP A 469 -46.86 47.98 -35.77
CA ASP A 469 -46.80 49.09 -36.72
C ASP A 469 -48.19 49.75 -36.76
N CYS A 470 -48.32 51.03 -36.40
CA CYS A 470 -49.63 51.66 -36.27
C CYS A 470 -50.23 52.08 -37.63
N ALA A 471 -49.52 51.93 -38.75
CA ALA A 471 -49.98 52.38 -40.06
C ALA A 471 -51.30 51.70 -40.51
N PRO A 472 -52.28 52.45 -41.06
CA PRO A 472 -52.22 53.88 -41.43
C PRO A 472 -52.54 54.86 -40.28
N GLY A 473 -52.78 54.38 -39.06
CA GLY A 473 -52.97 55.19 -37.86
C GLY A 473 -51.67 55.83 -37.33
N ILE A 474 -51.82 56.54 -36.21
CA ILE A 474 -50.71 57.20 -35.52
C ILE A 474 -50.42 56.51 -34.18
N CYS A 475 -49.14 56.36 -33.85
CA CYS A 475 -48.73 56.03 -32.50
C CYS A 475 -48.82 57.32 -31.66
N SER A 476 -49.76 57.38 -30.72
CA SER A 476 -49.96 58.55 -29.87
C SER A 476 -49.30 58.34 -28.52
N ALA A 477 -48.34 59.21 -28.20
CA ALA A 477 -47.70 59.22 -26.90
C ALA A 477 -48.62 59.88 -25.86
N ASN A 478 -48.93 59.19 -24.76
CA ASN A 478 -49.75 59.69 -23.65
C ASN A 478 -51.17 60.20 -24.02
N VAL A 479 -52.09 59.30 -24.39
CA VAL A 479 -53.53 59.64 -24.37
C VAL A 479 -53.98 59.75 -22.91
N VAL A 480 -53.88 60.95 -22.33
CA VAL A 480 -54.38 61.23 -20.99
C VAL A 480 -55.90 61.34 -21.08
N THR A 481 -56.63 60.26 -20.79
CA THR A 481 -58.07 60.32 -20.58
C THR A 481 -58.35 61.02 -19.24
N ASP A 482 -58.41 62.35 -19.26
CA ASP A 482 -58.78 63.15 -18.09
C ASP A 482 -60.27 62.96 -17.76
N LYS A 483 -60.58 61.90 -16.99
CA LYS A 483 -61.62 61.82 -15.94
C LYS A 483 -61.87 60.36 -15.54
N ALA A 484 -61.11 59.84 -14.57
CA ALA A 484 -61.59 59.05 -13.43
C ALA A 484 -60.40 58.41 -12.65
N VAL A 485 -60.30 58.78 -11.38
CA VAL A 485 -59.74 58.18 -10.13
C VAL A 485 -59.06 56.78 -10.13
N PHE A 486 -58.48 56.27 -11.22
CA PHE A 486 -57.48 55.20 -11.19
C PHE A 486 -56.35 55.57 -12.14
N ARG A 487 -55.15 55.82 -11.58
CA ARG A 487 -53.91 55.95 -12.36
C ARG A 487 -53.57 54.59 -12.97
N ALA A 488 -54.23 54.23 -14.07
CA ALA A 488 -53.64 53.31 -15.03
C ALA A 488 -52.49 54.07 -15.71
N ALA A 489 -51.32 53.44 -15.81
CA ALA A 489 -50.17 53.99 -16.50
C ALA A 489 -50.59 54.50 -17.89
N ALA A 490 -50.06 55.64 -18.32
CA ALA A 490 -50.25 56.12 -19.68
C ALA A 490 -49.56 55.12 -20.61
N ILE A 491 -50.34 54.32 -21.33
CA ILE A 491 -49.83 53.34 -22.29
C ILE A 491 -49.99 53.95 -23.67
N ASP A 492 -48.89 54.10 -24.39
CA ASP A 492 -48.89 54.50 -25.80
C ASP A 492 -49.68 53.47 -26.63
N LYS A 493 -50.57 53.95 -27.51
CA LYS A 493 -51.45 53.08 -28.31
C LYS A 493 -51.52 53.55 -29.76
N CYS A 494 -51.75 52.60 -30.66
CA CYS A 494 -52.14 52.90 -32.03
C CYS A 494 -53.59 53.37 -32.05
N ILE A 495 -53.82 54.59 -32.55
CA ILE A 495 -55.16 55.13 -32.78
C ILE A 495 -55.43 55.06 -34.29
N ASP A 496 -56.55 54.46 -34.66
CA ASP A 496 -57.02 54.46 -36.05
C ASP A 496 -57.23 55.91 -36.51
N GLN A 497 -56.74 56.26 -37.70
CA GLN A 497 -56.91 57.59 -38.30
C GLN A 497 -58.38 58.00 -38.49
N CYS A 498 -59.30 57.04 -38.48
CA CYS A 498 -60.74 57.25 -38.54
C CYS A 498 -61.42 57.28 -37.17
N ALA A 499 -60.65 57.14 -36.08
CA ALA A 499 -61.16 57.18 -34.73
C ALA A 499 -61.01 58.58 -34.10
N CYS A 500 -61.82 58.82 -33.09
CA CYS A 500 -61.83 60.06 -32.32
C CYS A 500 -60.50 60.31 -31.60
N GLN A 501 -59.93 61.51 -31.75
CA GLN A 501 -58.69 61.87 -31.04
C GLN A 501 -58.95 62.29 -29.59
N GLU A 502 -60.11 62.89 -29.31
CA GLU A 502 -60.50 63.37 -27.99
C GLU A 502 -61.89 62.86 -27.59
N ALA A 503 -62.09 62.61 -26.29
CA ALA A 503 -63.36 62.15 -25.75
C ALA A 503 -64.32 63.30 -25.47
N ASN A 504 -65.60 63.12 -25.81
CA ASN A 504 -66.72 64.03 -25.63
C ASN A 504 -66.59 65.40 -26.33
N VAL A 505 -65.82 65.46 -27.42
CA VAL A 505 -65.70 66.65 -28.25
C VAL A 505 -66.35 66.36 -29.61
N PRO A 506 -67.50 66.97 -29.91
CA PRO A 506 -68.05 66.98 -31.25
C PRO A 506 -67.03 67.53 -32.24
N VAL A 507 -66.80 66.82 -33.34
CA VAL A 507 -65.83 67.19 -34.38
C VAL A 507 -66.46 67.06 -35.75
N CYS A 508 -66.16 67.97 -36.66
CA CYS A 508 -66.60 67.86 -38.03
C CYS A 508 -65.99 66.62 -38.68
N ALA A 509 -66.77 65.91 -39.49
CA ALA A 509 -66.30 64.82 -40.33
C ALA A 509 -65.06 65.16 -41.16
N SER A 510 -64.91 66.44 -41.55
CA SER A 510 -63.75 66.96 -42.27
C SER A 510 -62.46 67.08 -41.43
N ALA A 511 -62.50 66.71 -40.15
CA ALA A 511 -61.32 66.53 -39.31
C ALA A 511 -60.67 65.14 -39.47
N PHE A 512 -61.40 64.17 -40.04
CA PHE A 512 -60.91 62.83 -40.31
C PHE A 512 -60.36 62.74 -41.74
N ASP A 513 -59.52 61.74 -42.00
CA ASP A 513 -59.01 61.49 -43.33
C ASP A 513 -60.15 61.12 -44.30
N ALA A 514 -60.06 61.56 -45.56
CA ALA A 514 -61.09 61.30 -46.57
C ALA A 514 -61.33 59.79 -46.79
N ILE A 515 -60.34 58.94 -46.49
CA ILE A 515 -60.47 57.48 -46.60
C ILE A 515 -61.51 56.88 -45.64
N CYS A 516 -61.86 57.61 -44.57
CA CYS A 516 -62.81 57.17 -43.55
C CYS A 516 -64.27 57.17 -44.05
N GLY A 517 -64.54 57.80 -45.20
CA GLY A 517 -65.85 57.79 -45.83
C GLY A 517 -66.94 58.59 -45.11
N TYR A 518 -66.56 59.39 -44.12
CA TYR A 518 -67.45 60.33 -43.46
C TYR A 518 -67.83 61.49 -44.39
N LYS A 519 -69.07 61.98 -44.29
CA LYS A 519 -69.51 63.09 -45.14
C LYS A 519 -69.09 64.40 -44.50
N ASP A 520 -68.44 65.29 -45.24
CA ASP A 520 -67.91 66.58 -44.74
C ASP A 520 -68.91 67.46 -43.95
N LYS A 521 -70.22 67.24 -44.14
CA LYS A 521 -71.29 67.97 -43.44
C LYS A 521 -71.74 67.34 -42.12
N ASP A 522 -71.26 66.15 -41.78
CA ASP A 522 -71.64 65.48 -40.55
C ASP A 522 -70.84 66.08 -39.37
N LEU A 523 -71.55 66.39 -38.29
CA LEU A 523 -70.97 66.61 -36.98
C LEU A 523 -70.90 65.25 -36.27
N MET A 524 -69.70 64.86 -35.87
CA MET A 524 -69.43 63.56 -35.26
C MET A 524 -69.38 63.67 -33.76
N ASN A 525 -70.04 62.75 -33.06
CA ASN A 525 -69.93 62.58 -31.62
C ASN A 525 -68.83 61.57 -31.30
N CYS A 526 -67.83 62.02 -30.56
CA CYS A 526 -66.73 61.21 -30.09
C CYS A 526 -66.94 60.84 -28.63
N LYS A 527 -67.38 59.62 -28.34
CA LYS A 527 -67.66 59.21 -26.95
C LYS A 527 -66.37 59.06 -26.13
N ASN A 528 -65.40 58.32 -26.66
CA ASN A 528 -64.04 58.20 -26.09
C ASN A 528 -62.98 58.42 -27.17
N ALA A 529 -61.75 58.77 -26.77
CA ALA A 529 -60.61 58.76 -27.66
C ALA A 529 -60.32 57.31 -28.12
N GLY A 530 -60.17 57.11 -29.42
CA GLY A 530 -60.03 55.80 -30.07
C GLY A 530 -61.33 55.14 -30.54
N ASP A 531 -62.50 55.69 -30.22
CA ASP A 531 -63.78 55.17 -30.73
C ASP A 531 -64.02 55.59 -32.19
N VAL A 532 -64.74 54.76 -32.95
CA VAL A 532 -65.30 55.15 -34.25
C VAL A 532 -66.35 56.24 -33.99
N PRO A 533 -66.23 57.44 -34.58
CA PRO A 533 -67.19 58.51 -34.40
C PRO A 533 -68.59 58.09 -34.88
N GLU A 534 -69.61 58.47 -34.11
CA GLU A 534 -71.00 58.32 -34.52
C GLU A 534 -71.52 59.66 -35.05
N VAL A 535 -72.28 59.66 -36.14
CA VAL A 535 -72.90 60.91 -36.66
C VAL A 535 -73.87 61.44 -35.60
N GLN A 536 -73.56 62.61 -35.04
CA GLN A 536 -74.41 63.32 -34.09
C GLN A 536 -75.56 64.00 -34.82
N GLU A 537 -75.22 64.74 -35.87
CA GLU A 537 -76.17 65.43 -36.75
C GLU A 537 -75.53 65.70 -38.12
N THR A 538 -76.33 65.71 -39.18
CA THR A 538 -75.88 66.15 -40.51
C THR A 538 -76.27 67.61 -40.70
N CYS A 539 -75.28 68.50 -40.81
CA CYS A 539 -75.51 69.92 -40.95
C CYS A 539 -76.17 70.25 -42.30
N THR A 540 -77.21 71.10 -42.26
CA THR A 540 -77.92 71.54 -43.47
C THR A 540 -76.98 72.29 -44.42
N ILE A 541 -76.12 73.14 -43.88
CA ILE A 541 -75.16 73.95 -44.66
C ILE A 541 -73.77 73.32 -44.63
N SER A 542 -73.08 73.41 -43.49
CA SER A 542 -71.72 72.92 -43.27
C SER A 542 -71.46 72.74 -41.78
N CYS A 543 -70.54 71.85 -41.42
CA CYS A 543 -69.98 71.80 -40.07
C CYS A 543 -68.82 72.82 -39.98
N THR A 544 -68.76 73.62 -38.92
CA THR A 544 -67.76 74.68 -38.75
C THR A 544 -66.76 74.30 -37.67
N LYS A 545 -65.47 74.29 -38.01
CA LYS A 545 -64.38 74.04 -37.05
C LYS A 545 -64.20 75.26 -36.13
N GLN A 546 -64.23 75.05 -34.82
CA GLN A 546 -64.01 76.14 -33.85
C GLN A 546 -63.04 75.76 -32.71
N LEU A 547 -62.60 76.76 -31.95
CA LEU A 547 -61.81 76.53 -30.72
C LEU A 547 -62.75 75.97 -29.64
N GLY A 548 -62.95 74.66 -29.67
CA GLY A 548 -63.90 73.95 -28.82
C GLY A 548 -64.65 72.86 -29.60
N PRO A 549 -65.85 72.44 -29.15
CA PRO A 549 -66.66 71.49 -29.87
C PRO A 549 -67.14 72.09 -31.20
N ASP A 550 -66.98 71.36 -32.30
CA ASP A 550 -67.49 71.79 -33.60
C ASP A 550 -69.02 71.84 -33.59
N GLU A 551 -69.60 72.68 -34.44
CA GLU A 551 -71.05 72.86 -34.51
C GLU A 551 -71.56 72.99 -35.95
N CYS A 552 -72.81 72.62 -36.16
CA CYS A 552 -73.48 72.87 -37.43
C CYS A 552 -73.75 74.35 -37.64
N ALA A 553 -73.33 74.87 -38.79
CA ALA A 553 -73.68 76.23 -39.20
C ALA A 553 -75.21 76.34 -39.35
N LEU A 554 -75.81 77.21 -38.55
CA LEU A 554 -77.22 77.53 -38.64
C LEU A 554 -77.51 78.24 -39.97
N ASP A 555 -78.57 77.81 -40.64
CA ASP A 555 -79.11 78.54 -41.77
C ASP A 555 -79.63 79.89 -41.28
N SER A 556 -79.03 80.97 -41.78
CA SER A 556 -79.44 82.35 -41.50
C SER A 556 -80.91 82.64 -41.86
N CYS A 557 -81.59 81.73 -42.56
CA CYS A 557 -82.99 81.81 -42.93
C CYS A 557 -83.93 80.85 -42.15
N ALA A 558 -83.44 80.02 -41.22
CA ALA A 558 -84.28 79.07 -40.48
C ALA A 558 -84.84 79.64 -39.17
N CYS A 559 -86.15 79.47 -38.93
CA CYS A 559 -86.79 79.79 -37.64
C CYS A 559 -86.35 78.80 -36.57
N THR A 560 -85.75 79.27 -35.47
CA THR A 560 -85.15 78.41 -34.44
C THR A 560 -86.15 77.85 -33.44
N LYS A 561 -87.41 78.35 -33.38
CA LYS A 561 -88.50 77.77 -32.55
C LYS A 561 -89.89 77.93 -33.17
N ALA A 562 -90.76 76.93 -32.96
CA ALA A 562 -92.18 77.02 -33.27
C ALA A 562 -92.87 78.03 -32.33
N GLY A 563 -93.26 79.18 -32.88
CA GLY A 563 -93.97 80.24 -32.16
C GLY A 563 -93.27 81.61 -32.16
N ASP A 564 -92.10 81.75 -32.79
CA ASP A 564 -91.47 83.06 -32.92
C ASP A 564 -92.24 83.96 -33.89
N THR A 565 -92.75 85.09 -33.39
CA THR A 565 -93.38 86.13 -34.18
C THR A 565 -92.34 86.88 -35.01
N CYS A 566 -92.46 86.80 -36.34
CA CYS A 566 -91.63 87.51 -37.30
C CYS A 566 -91.76 89.03 -37.13
N GLY A 567 -90.69 89.65 -36.62
CA GLY A 567 -90.57 91.10 -36.51
C GLY A 567 -89.11 91.52 -36.51
N ASN A 568 -88.58 91.75 -37.72
CA ASN A 568 -87.34 92.49 -38.01
C ASN A 568 -86.00 91.78 -37.69
N ALA A 569 -85.59 90.78 -38.48
CA ALA A 569 -84.17 90.55 -38.86
C ALA A 569 -83.97 89.26 -39.70
N PHE A 570 -84.62 89.14 -40.87
CA PHE A 570 -84.13 88.21 -41.90
C PHE A 570 -83.36 89.01 -42.97
N PRO A 571 -82.19 88.54 -43.43
CA PRO A 571 -81.54 89.10 -44.61
C PRO A 571 -82.52 89.09 -45.79
N SER A 572 -82.57 90.18 -46.57
CA SER A 572 -83.48 90.35 -47.72
C SER A 572 -83.37 89.28 -48.83
N THR A 573 -82.47 88.31 -48.66
CA THR A 573 -82.19 87.20 -49.57
C THR A 573 -82.82 85.87 -49.13
N CYS A 574 -83.53 85.81 -48.01
CA CYS A 574 -84.30 84.64 -47.60
C CYS A 574 -85.67 84.64 -48.33
N PRO A 575 -86.04 83.57 -49.06
CA PRO A 575 -87.26 83.51 -49.87
C PRO A 575 -88.57 83.43 -49.06
#